data_AF-A0A843WS10-F1
#
_entry.id   AF-A0A843WS10-F1
#
_cell.length_a   1.000
_cell.length_b   1.000
_cell.length_c   1.000
_cell.angle_alpha   90.00
_cell.angle_beta   90.00
_cell.angle_gamma   90.00
#
_symmetry.space_group_name_H-M   'P 1'
#
loop_
_entity.id
_entity.type
_entity.pdbx_description
1 polymer ?
#
loop_
_entity_poly.entity_id
_entity_poly.type
_entity_poly.pdbx_seq_one_letter_code
_entity_poly.pdbx_strand_id
1 'polypeptide(L)'
;MASTADAADRPAQAKPVDESLHWDSFVILLEKLENASTSLEISPSLVKKLKSNHAWFLDSLTRFKPPNPTSRSALDSLDISFGQTSLRIKPEIREAALHVSSFLVKTKETRFL
;
A
#
# COMPACT_ATOMS: atom_id res chain seq x y z
N MET A 1 43.63 3.96 -22.73
CA MET A 1 42.90 2.68 -22.63
C MET A 1 41.89 2.81 -21.50
N ALA A 2 40.66 2.41 -21.76
CA ALA A 2 39.41 2.98 -21.22
C ALA A 2 39.19 2.82 -19.71
N SER A 3 38.59 3.87 -19.13
CA SER A 3 37.98 3.91 -17.80
C SER A 3 36.75 3.00 -17.78
N THR A 4 36.75 2.01 -16.90
CA THR A 4 35.59 1.14 -16.66
C THR A 4 34.51 1.95 -15.97
N ALA A 5 33.55 2.39 -16.77
CA ALA A 5 32.33 3.03 -16.34
C ALA A 5 31.58 2.13 -15.36
N ASP A 6 31.37 2.68 -14.16
CA ASP A 6 30.11 2.71 -13.43
C ASP A 6 29.12 1.58 -13.81
N ALA A 7 29.18 0.50 -13.04
CA ALA A 7 28.12 -0.50 -13.02
C ALA A 7 26.89 0.17 -12.38
N ALA A 8 26.13 0.86 -13.23
CA ALA A 8 24.89 1.50 -12.90
C ALA A 8 24.04 0.58 -12.02
N ASP A 9 23.79 1.07 -10.81
CA ASP A 9 22.70 0.69 -9.91
C ASP A 9 21.40 0.73 -10.73
N ARG A 10 21.09 -0.40 -11.37
CA ARG A 10 19.84 -0.59 -12.08
C ARG A 10 18.80 -0.76 -10.97
N PRO A 11 17.86 0.18 -10.75
CA PRO A 11 16.80 -0.06 -9.79
C PRO A 11 16.10 -1.34 -10.24
N ALA A 12 16.10 -2.35 -9.38
CA ALA A 12 15.25 -3.51 -9.57
C ALA A 12 13.86 -2.95 -9.91
N GLN A 13 13.37 -3.26 -11.11
CA GLN A 13 12.17 -2.61 -11.65
C GLN A 13 11.02 -2.90 -10.69
N ALA A 14 10.68 -1.91 -9.86
CA ALA A 14 9.71 -2.09 -8.79
C ALA A 14 8.40 -2.55 -9.41
N LYS A 15 7.86 -3.66 -8.91
CA LYS A 15 6.66 -4.23 -9.50
C LYS A 15 5.48 -3.34 -9.14
N PRO A 16 4.80 -2.72 -10.13
CA PRO A 16 3.67 -1.87 -9.85
C PRO A 16 2.51 -2.73 -9.36
N VAL A 17 1.91 -2.29 -8.28
CA VAL A 17 0.75 -2.90 -7.65
C VAL A 17 -0.35 -1.84 -7.58
N ASP A 18 -1.60 -2.28 -7.54
CA ASP A 18 -2.79 -1.42 -7.46
C ASP A 18 -2.63 -0.39 -6.32
N GLU A 19 -2.70 0.90 -6.65
CA GLU A 19 -2.55 2.00 -5.67
C GLU A 19 -3.58 1.90 -4.55
N SER A 20 -4.73 1.30 -4.82
CA SER A 20 -5.78 1.09 -3.83
C SER A 20 -5.43 0.07 -2.76
N LEU A 21 -4.31 -0.65 -2.89
CA LEU A 21 -3.76 -1.50 -1.83
C LEU A 21 -2.93 -0.73 -0.82
N HIS A 22 -2.60 0.53 -1.10
CA HIS A 22 -1.99 1.44 -0.15
C HIS A 22 -3.08 2.19 0.63
N TRP A 23 -2.86 2.32 1.93
CA TRP A 23 -3.75 3.02 2.84
C TRP A 23 -2.89 3.89 3.78
N ASP A 24 -3.21 5.18 3.89
CA ASP A 24 -2.57 6.08 4.86
C ASP A 24 -3.22 5.90 6.24
N SER A 25 -2.44 5.74 7.32
CA SER A 25 -2.97 5.58 8.68
C SER A 25 -4.15 6.51 9.03
N PHE A 26 -5.29 5.93 9.44
CA PHE A 26 -6.47 6.67 9.91
C PHE A 26 -6.13 7.58 11.08
N VAL A 27 -5.26 7.13 11.98
CA VAL A 27 -4.86 7.90 13.17
C VAL A 27 -4.17 9.20 12.77
N ILE A 28 -3.20 9.12 11.85
CA ILE A 28 -2.47 10.30 11.36
C ILE A 28 -3.42 11.25 10.63
N LEU A 29 -4.39 10.71 9.88
CA LEU A 29 -5.37 11.52 9.17
C LEU A 29 -6.36 12.20 10.13
N LEU A 30 -6.80 11.50 11.17
CA LEU A 30 -7.67 12.03 12.24
C LEU A 30 -6.95 13.12 13.03
N GLU A 31 -5.70 12.89 13.48
CA GLU A 31 -4.89 13.91 14.16
C GLU A 31 -4.76 15.18 13.30
N LYS A 32 -4.56 15.04 11.99
CA LYS A 32 -4.52 16.20 11.08
C LYS A 32 -5.84 16.94 10.98
N LEU A 33 -6.97 16.23 11.00
CA LEU A 33 -8.31 16.84 10.97
C LEU A 33 -8.64 17.54 12.29
N GLU A 34 -8.32 16.93 13.42
CA GLU A 34 -8.51 17.51 14.76
C GLU A 34 -7.71 18.80 14.90
N ASN A 35 -6.44 18.80 14.47
CA ASN A 35 -5.60 19.99 14.45
C ASN A 35 -6.09 21.04 13.43
N ALA A 36 -6.60 20.61 12.27
CA ALA A 36 -7.14 21.51 11.25
C ALA A 36 -8.44 22.19 11.69
N SER A 37 -9.19 21.62 12.64
CA SER A 37 -10.47 22.17 13.12
C SER A 37 -10.33 23.55 13.79
N THR A 38 -9.11 23.98 14.10
CA THR A 38 -8.80 25.33 14.61
C THR A 38 -8.54 26.37 13.51
N SER A 39 -8.37 25.94 12.25
CA SER A 39 -8.14 26.79 11.08
C SER A 39 -9.32 26.64 10.11
N LEU A 40 -9.97 27.75 9.72
CA LEU A 40 -11.08 27.72 8.76
C LEU A 40 -10.64 27.21 7.37
N GLU A 41 -9.33 27.07 7.13
CA GLU A 41 -8.76 26.56 5.88
C GLU A 41 -8.14 25.17 6.04
N ILE A 42 -8.75 24.19 5.37
CA ILE A 42 -8.20 22.84 5.21
C ILE A 42 -7.07 22.92 4.17
N SER A 43 -5.86 22.51 4.55
CA SER A 43 -4.73 22.55 3.60
C SER A 43 -4.99 21.69 2.35
N PRO A 44 -4.53 22.11 1.14
CA PRO A 44 -4.67 21.31 -0.08
C PRO A 44 -4.06 19.90 0.04
N SER A 45 -3.01 19.76 0.86
CA SER A 45 -2.38 18.48 1.15
C SER A 45 -3.31 17.50 1.87
N LEU A 46 -4.14 18.01 2.79
CA LEU A 46 -5.13 17.22 3.53
C LEU A 46 -6.31 16.84 2.62
N VAL A 47 -6.77 17.76 1.77
CA VAL A 47 -7.79 17.46 0.74
C VAL A 47 -7.32 16.36 -0.20
N LYS A 48 -6.06 16.42 -0.67
CA LYS A 48 -5.49 15.36 -1.52
C LYS A 48 -5.49 14.02 -0.81
N LYS A 49 -5.05 13.97 0.46
CA LYS A 49 -5.07 12.73 1.26
C LYS A 49 -6.49 12.18 1.44
N LEU A 50 -7.47 13.01 1.76
CA LEU A 50 -8.86 12.59 1.90
C LEU A 50 -9.38 11.98 0.59
N LYS A 51 -9.11 12.62 -0.55
CA LYS A 51 -9.51 12.10 -1.86
C LYS A 51 -8.83 10.77 -2.21
N SER A 52 -7.52 10.64 -1.96
CA SER A 52 -6.78 9.40 -2.21
C SER A 52 -7.26 8.24 -1.33
N ASN A 53 -7.76 8.54 -0.13
CA ASN A 53 -8.24 7.54 0.84
C ASN A 53 -9.77 7.34 0.80
N HIS A 54 -10.49 8.14 0.01
CA HIS A 54 -11.97 8.09 -0.13
C HIS A 54 -12.50 6.68 -0.32
N ALA A 55 -11.85 5.95 -1.20
CA ALA A 55 -12.22 4.60 -1.57
C ALA A 55 -12.16 3.63 -0.37
N TRP A 56 -11.18 3.80 0.52
CA TRP A 56 -11.05 3.03 1.74
C TRP A 56 -12.04 3.48 2.82
N PHE A 57 -12.42 4.75 2.90
CA PHE A 57 -13.47 5.20 3.82
C PHE A 57 -14.83 4.56 3.52
N LEU A 58 -15.18 4.42 2.24
CA LEU A 58 -16.46 3.82 1.84
C LEU A 58 -16.45 2.29 1.95
N ASP A 59 -15.35 1.66 1.52
CA ASP A 59 -15.32 0.23 1.20
C ASP A 59 -14.17 -0.51 1.90
N SER A 60 -13.84 -0.14 3.15
CA SER A 60 -12.68 -0.69 3.89
C SER A 60 -12.61 -2.21 3.89
N LEU A 61 -13.72 -2.89 4.19
CA LEU A 61 -13.74 -4.35 4.34
C LEU A 61 -13.67 -5.09 3.00
N THR A 62 -14.23 -4.52 1.93
CA THR A 62 -14.24 -5.17 0.61
C THR A 62 -12.90 -5.02 -0.12
N ARG A 63 -12.02 -4.14 0.36
CA ARG A 63 -10.65 -3.97 -0.16
C ARG A 63 -9.69 -5.07 0.28
N PHE A 64 -10.00 -5.82 1.33
CA PHE A 64 -9.26 -7.02 1.69
C PHE A 64 -9.59 -8.15 0.71
N LYS A 65 -8.89 -8.15 -0.42
CA LYS A 65 -9.05 -9.16 -1.47
C LYS A 65 -8.36 -10.46 -1.07
N PRO A 66 -8.90 -11.63 -1.49
CA PRO A 66 -8.19 -12.89 -1.34
C PRO A 66 -6.81 -12.89 -2.01
N PRO A 67 -5.87 -13.74 -1.52
CA PRO A 67 -4.60 -13.95 -2.17
C PRO A 67 -4.82 -14.26 -3.65
N ASN A 68 -4.14 -13.52 -4.53
CA ASN A 68 -4.20 -13.73 -5.96
C ASN A 68 -2.78 -13.94 -6.51
N PRO A 69 -2.63 -14.55 -7.71
CA PRO A 69 -1.32 -14.84 -8.27
C PRO A 69 -0.46 -13.58 -8.45
N THR A 70 -1.08 -12.45 -8.80
CA THR A 70 -0.40 -11.17 -9.00
C THR A 70 0.19 -10.62 -7.70
N SER A 71 -0.58 -10.61 -6.60
CA SER A 71 -0.11 -10.13 -5.30
C SER A 71 0.94 -11.05 -4.70
N ARG A 72 0.80 -12.37 -4.87
CA ARG A 72 1.83 -13.34 -4.45
C ARG A 72 3.13 -13.15 -5.24
N SER A 73 3.05 -13.00 -6.56
CA SER A 73 4.21 -12.73 -7.40
C SER A 73 4.80 -11.33 -7.19
N ALA A 74 4.06 -10.39 -6.60
CA ALA A 74 4.61 -9.11 -6.16
C ALA A 74 5.39 -9.26 -4.85
N LEU A 75 4.92 -10.10 -3.91
CA LEU A 75 5.65 -10.41 -2.67
C LEU A 75 6.98 -11.14 -2.89
N ASP A 76 7.15 -11.80 -4.03
CA ASP A 76 8.41 -12.45 -4.41
C ASP A 76 9.38 -11.49 -5.15
N SER A 77 9.00 -10.24 -5.37
CA SER A 77 9.86 -9.22 -5.99
C SER A 77 10.69 -8.45 -4.95
N LEU A 78 11.82 -7.88 -5.37
CA LEU A 78 12.71 -7.11 -4.49
C LEU A 78 12.07 -5.79 -4.03
N ASP A 79 11.41 -5.10 -4.96
CA ASP A 79 10.79 -3.81 -4.72
C ASP A 79 9.38 -3.81 -5.34
N ILE A 80 8.40 -3.28 -4.61
CA ILE A 80 7.03 -3.04 -5.07
C ILE A 80 6.71 -1.56 -5.01
N SER A 81 5.89 -1.09 -5.95
CA SER A 81 5.42 0.30 -5.98
C SER A 81 3.90 0.38 -5.93
N PHE A 82 3.41 1.32 -5.12
CA PHE A 82 2.01 1.68 -4.96
C PHE A 82 1.90 3.19 -5.20
N GLY A 83 1.60 3.56 -6.44
CA GLY A 83 1.56 4.97 -6.87
C GLY A 83 2.89 5.67 -6.63
N GLN A 84 2.92 6.67 -5.74
CA GLN A 84 4.13 7.43 -5.41
C GLN A 84 5.01 6.76 -4.33
N THR A 85 4.55 5.69 -3.69
CA THR A 85 5.26 5.00 -2.61
C THR A 85 5.90 3.73 -3.13
N SER A 86 7.15 3.45 -2.74
CA SER A 86 7.82 2.18 -3.02
C SER A 86 8.25 1.49 -1.73
N LEU A 87 8.14 0.16 -1.69
CA LEU A 87 8.55 -0.67 -0.57
C LEU A 87 9.52 -1.75 -1.03
N ARG A 88 10.67 -1.84 -0.37
CA ARG A 88 11.59 -2.97 -0.52
C ARG A 88 11.11 -4.16 0.30
N ILE A 89 10.92 -5.30 -0.34
CA ILE A 89 10.47 -6.52 0.32
C ILE A 89 11.68 -7.24 0.91
N LYS A 90 11.81 -7.15 2.23
CA LYS A 90 12.72 -8.01 3.00
C LYS A 90 12.01 -9.32 3.37
N PRO A 91 12.75 -10.41 3.67
CA PRO A 91 12.14 -11.68 4.08
C PRO A 91 11.15 -11.54 5.23
N GLU A 92 11.44 -10.69 6.21
CA GLU A 92 10.59 -10.49 7.39
C GLU A 92 9.26 -9.83 7.02
N ILE A 93 9.28 -8.88 6.07
CA ILE A 93 8.08 -8.22 5.55
C ILE A 93 7.23 -9.21 4.75
N ARG A 94 7.87 -10.06 3.94
CA ARG A 94 7.19 -11.12 3.17
C ARG A 94 6.50 -12.11 4.11
N GLU A 95 7.20 -12.60 5.12
CA GLU A 95 6.64 -13.54 6.10
C GLU A 95 5.49 -12.91 6.89
N ALA A 96 5.65 -11.68 7.36
CA ALA A 96 4.58 -10.93 8.03
C ALA A 96 3.36 -10.76 7.11
N ALA A 97 3.55 -10.40 5.84
CA ALA A 97 2.46 -10.26 4.87
C ALA A 97 1.71 -11.59 4.65
N LEU A 98 2.44 -12.70 4.54
CA LEU A 98 1.83 -14.04 4.43
C LEU A 98 1.07 -14.43 5.70
N HIS A 99 1.63 -14.16 6.87
CA HIS A 99 1.01 -14.44 8.16
C HIS A 99 -0.27 -13.64 8.34
N VAL A 100 -0.24 -12.32 8.10
CA VAL A 100 -1.42 -11.43 8.15
C VAL A 100 -2.49 -11.87 7.15
N SER A 101 -2.08 -12.19 5.91
CA SER A 101 -3.00 -12.67 4.88
C SER A 101 -3.72 -13.96 5.31
N SER A 102 -3.06 -14.83 6.08
CA SER A 102 -3.66 -16.04 6.61
C SER A 102 -4.74 -15.80 7.67
N PHE A 103 -4.75 -14.64 8.34
CA PHE A 103 -5.81 -14.26 9.29
C PHE A 103 -6.96 -13.53 8.60
N LEU A 104 -6.63 -12.61 7.70
CA LEU A 104 -7.62 -11.73 7.07
C LEU A 104 -8.39 -12.40 5.93
N VAL A 105 -7.86 -13.48 5.34
CA VAL A 105 -8.49 -14.18 4.21
C VAL A 105 -8.77 -15.67 4.50
N LYS A 106 -8.98 -16.03 5.75
CA LYS A 106 -9.65 -17.29 6.11
C LYS A 106 -11.17 -17.11 6.02
N THR A 107 -11.67 -16.89 4.81
CA THR A 107 -13.11 -16.97 4.52
C THR A 107 -13.32 -17.50 3.11
N LYS A 108 -13.05 -18.79 2.93
CA LYS A 108 -13.80 -19.60 1.97
C LYS A 108 -15.00 -20.20 2.70
N GLU A 109 -15.99 -19.39 3.02
CA GLU A 109 -17.31 -19.91 3.35
C GLU A 109 -18.36 -18.93 2.81
N THR A 110 -18.63 -19.07 1.52
CA THR A 110 -19.95 -18.80 0.94
C THR A 110 -21.02 -19.43 1.82
N ARG A 111 -22.13 -18.69 2.07
CA ARG A 111 -23.54 -19.08 2.38
C ARG A 111 -24.13 -18.06 3.37
N PHE A 112 -25.32 -17.47 3.24
CA PHE A 112 -26.47 -17.55 2.34
C PHE A 112 -27.34 -16.28 2.56
N LEU A 113 -28.16 -15.94 1.54
CA LEU A 113 -29.23 -14.93 1.44
C LEU A 113 -28.79 -13.47 1.21
#